data_AF-A0A843HDL3-F1
#
_entry.id   AF-A0A843HDL3-F1
#
_cell.length_a   1.000
_cell.length_b   1.000
_cell.length_c   1.000
_cell.angle_alpha   90.00
_cell.angle_beta   90.00
_cell.angle_gamma   90.00
#
_symmetry.space_group_name_H-M   'P 1'
#
loop_
_entity.id
_entity.type
_entity.pdbx_description
1 polymer ?
#
loop_
_entity_poly.entity_id
_entity_poly.type
_entity_poly.pdbx_seq_one_letter_code
_entity_poly.pdbx_strand_id
1 'polypeptide(L)'
;MIFELISYSLSGFFMNMSDEFMDEKDNMALAIVTGLLCVIFTLLVCRVSADAACIFLSILIGTALAYKVDSVNHILSAIVFAALLFIFNFPSFSLYALVLCTIAAFVDEKGNDRSDEIELVGSSSDRGLLYTFFKYRYALKIMVFALSLMGLIKMTFGGFLAGIYCFSPLTIIYFLGFDLSYEAAGLIFDRCYDFF
;
A
#
# COMPACT_ATOMS: atom_id res chain seq x y z
N MET A 1 -16.65 8.36 -2.39
CA MET A 1 -15.77 9.54 -2.23
C MET A 1 -15.24 9.72 -0.80
N ILE A 2 -15.99 10.30 0.16
CA ILE A 2 -15.44 10.55 1.52
C ILE A 2 -15.13 9.24 2.26
N PHE A 3 -16.05 8.27 2.19
CA PHE A 3 -15.85 6.96 2.82
C PHE A 3 -14.60 6.23 2.30
N GLU A 4 -14.37 6.25 0.98
CA GLU A 4 -13.19 5.64 0.36
C GLU A 4 -11.91 6.31 0.83
N LEU A 5 -11.88 7.65 0.83
CA LEU A 5 -10.72 8.41 1.31
C LEU A 5 -10.41 8.08 2.77
N ILE A 6 -11.41 8.09 3.65
CA ILE A 6 -11.22 7.75 5.07
C ILE A 6 -10.72 6.31 5.22
N SER A 7 -11.27 5.37 4.47
CA SER A 7 -10.90 3.95 4.57
C SER A 7 -9.49 3.69 4.02
N TYR A 8 -9.10 4.34 2.91
CA TYR A 8 -7.72 4.32 2.41
C TYR A 8 -6.76 4.92 3.46
N SER A 9 -7.07 6.09 4.00
CA SER A 9 -6.22 6.72 5.02
C SER A 9 -6.08 5.87 6.28
N LEU A 10 -7.19 5.30 6.79
CA LEU A 10 -7.14 4.44 7.98
C LEU A 10 -6.40 3.12 7.72
N SER A 11 -6.57 2.51 6.54
CA SER A 11 -5.79 1.30 6.20
C SER A 11 -4.29 1.60 6.18
N GLY A 12 -3.86 2.71 5.59
CA GLY A 12 -2.45 3.12 5.60
C GLY A 12 -1.92 3.39 7.00
N PHE A 13 -2.68 4.14 7.79
CA PHE A 13 -2.33 4.45 9.19
C PHE A 13 -2.15 3.17 10.03
N PHE A 14 -3.13 2.27 10.02
CA PHE A 14 -3.09 1.05 10.82
C PHE A 14 -2.05 0.03 10.32
N MET A 15 -1.73 0.06 9.03
CA MET A 15 -0.66 -0.76 8.47
C MET A 15 0.68 -0.37 9.10
N ASN A 16 1.09 0.90 9.01
CA ASN A 16 2.36 1.35 9.57
C ASN A 16 2.43 1.17 11.10
N MET A 17 1.34 1.49 11.82
CA MET A 17 1.28 1.25 13.26
C MET A 17 1.46 -0.23 13.63
N SER A 18 0.98 -1.17 12.79
CA SER A 18 1.18 -2.60 13.02
C SER A 18 2.63 -2.99 12.91
N ASP A 19 3.30 -2.49 11.87
CA ASP A 19 4.71 -2.73 11.60
C ASP A 19 5.56 -2.19 12.77
N GLU A 20 5.37 -0.93 13.15
CA GLU A 20 6.13 -0.27 14.23
C GLU A 20 5.94 -0.90 15.61
N PHE A 21 4.72 -1.34 15.94
CA PHE A 21 4.50 -2.04 17.21
C PHE A 21 5.25 -3.38 17.27
N MET A 22 5.40 -4.07 16.14
CA MET A 22 6.14 -5.31 16.05
C MET A 22 7.65 -5.05 16.06
N ASP A 23 8.12 -4.14 15.21
CA ASP A 23 9.54 -3.96 14.92
C ASP A 23 10.27 -3.16 16.01
N GLU A 24 9.68 -2.07 16.51
CA GLU A 24 10.34 -1.17 17.47
C GLU A 24 10.03 -1.49 18.94
N LYS A 25 8.87 -2.10 19.21
CA LYS A 25 8.40 -2.33 20.59
C LYS A 25 8.18 -3.80 20.94
N ASP A 26 8.35 -4.73 19.99
CA ASP A 26 8.09 -6.16 20.17
C ASP A 26 6.71 -6.45 20.82
N ASN A 27 5.73 -5.56 20.58
CA ASN A 27 4.41 -5.64 21.17
C ASN A 27 3.44 -6.33 20.21
N MET A 28 3.57 -7.66 20.18
CA MET A 28 2.78 -8.53 19.32
C MET A 28 1.27 -8.32 19.46
N ALA A 29 0.77 -8.04 20.68
CA ALA A 29 -0.66 -7.86 20.90
C ALA A 29 -1.20 -6.61 20.20
N LEU A 30 -0.51 -5.46 20.34
CA LEU A 30 -0.91 -4.23 19.66
C LEU A 30 -0.70 -4.34 18.16
N ALA A 31 0.40 -4.95 17.70
CA ALA A 31 0.67 -5.19 16.29
C ALA A 31 -0.46 -6.00 15.62
N ILE A 32 -0.96 -7.06 16.27
CA ILE A 32 -2.09 -7.84 15.75
C ILE A 32 -3.37 -7.02 15.72
N VAL A 33 -3.68 -6.25 16.78
CA VAL A 33 -4.90 -5.46 16.83
C VAL A 33 -4.93 -4.40 15.73
N THR A 34 -3.84 -3.65 15.54
CA THR A 34 -3.75 -2.66 14.47
C THR A 34 -3.73 -3.31 13.09
N GLY A 35 -3.06 -4.45 12.92
CA GLY A 35 -3.07 -5.22 11.68
C GLY A 35 -4.48 -5.69 11.29
N LEU A 36 -5.26 -6.19 12.23
CA LEU A 36 -6.67 -6.57 11.99
C LEU A 36 -7.55 -5.36 11.65
N LEU A 37 -7.33 -4.20 12.31
CA LEU A 37 -8.03 -2.96 11.95
C LEU A 37 -7.68 -2.53 10.52
N CYS A 38 -6.40 -2.61 10.13
CA CYS A 38 -5.97 -2.38 8.75
C CYS A 38 -6.75 -3.27 7.76
N VAL A 39 -6.83 -4.58 8.05
CA VAL A 39 -7.57 -5.53 7.19
C VAL A 39 -9.06 -5.15 7.09
N ILE A 40 -9.70 -4.74 8.18
CA ILE A 40 -11.11 -4.32 8.17
C ILE A 40 -11.32 -3.13 7.23
N PHE A 41 -10.54 -2.05 7.37
CA PHE A 41 -10.68 -0.86 6.53
C PHE A 41 -10.32 -1.16 5.06
N THR A 42 -9.32 -2.01 4.84
CA THR A 42 -8.94 -2.47 3.50
C THR A 42 -10.09 -3.23 2.83
N LEU A 43 -10.76 -4.15 3.53
CA LEU A 43 -11.90 -4.88 2.99
C LEU A 43 -13.10 -3.96 2.72
N LEU A 44 -13.37 -3.02 3.62
CA LEU A 44 -14.45 -2.04 3.44
C LEU A 44 -14.28 -1.25 2.14
N VAL A 45 -13.05 -0.82 1.83
CA VAL A 45 -12.80 -0.09 0.59
C VAL A 45 -12.76 -0.99 -0.64
N CYS A 46 -12.20 -2.19 -0.53
CA CYS A 46 -12.23 -3.21 -1.60
C CYS A 46 -13.67 -3.55 -1.99
N ARG A 47 -14.62 -3.52 -1.04
CA ARG A 47 -16.01 -3.84 -1.36
C ARG A 47 -16.71 -2.77 -2.21
N VAL A 48 -16.27 -1.53 -2.09
CA VAL A 48 -16.84 -0.36 -2.79
C VAL A 48 -16.09 -0.07 -4.09
N SER A 49 -14.80 -0.37 -4.16
CA SER A 49 -13.94 -0.02 -5.30
C SER A 49 -13.12 -1.21 -5.80
N ALA A 50 -13.31 -1.56 -7.07
CA ALA A 50 -12.51 -2.58 -7.75
C ALA A 50 -11.04 -2.17 -7.89
N ASP A 51 -10.77 -0.87 -8.06
CA ASP A 51 -9.40 -0.34 -8.11
C ASP A 51 -8.68 -0.54 -6.79
N ALA A 52 -9.39 -0.33 -5.67
CA ALA A 52 -8.83 -0.59 -4.34
C ALA A 52 -8.50 -2.07 -4.14
N ALA A 53 -9.42 -2.96 -4.52
CA ALA A 53 -9.18 -4.38 -4.47
C ALA A 53 -7.95 -4.79 -5.31
N CYS A 54 -7.80 -4.20 -6.50
CA CYS A 54 -6.62 -4.39 -7.35
C CYS A 54 -5.34 -3.91 -6.66
N ILE A 55 -5.32 -2.69 -6.11
CA ILE A 55 -4.13 -2.09 -5.49
C ILE A 55 -3.72 -2.85 -4.24
N PHE A 56 -4.64 -3.09 -3.30
CA PHE A 56 -4.32 -3.76 -2.04
C PHE A 56 -3.93 -5.23 -2.23
N LEU A 57 -4.57 -5.93 -3.17
CA LEU A 57 -4.14 -7.28 -3.53
C LEU A 57 -2.75 -7.25 -4.18
N SER A 58 -2.46 -6.24 -5.01
CA SER A 58 -1.15 -6.07 -5.62
C SER A 58 -0.05 -5.80 -4.60
N ILE A 59 -0.32 -4.96 -3.59
CA ILE A 59 0.58 -4.71 -2.46
C ILE A 59 0.84 -6.01 -1.72
N LEU A 60 -0.21 -6.74 -1.32
CA LEU A 60 -0.08 -8.01 -0.61
C LEU A 60 0.81 -9.01 -1.38
N ILE A 61 0.54 -9.20 -2.67
CA ILE A 61 1.31 -10.15 -3.49
C ILE A 61 2.75 -9.63 -3.66
N GLY A 62 2.94 -8.34 -3.92
CA GLY A 62 4.24 -7.73 -4.14
C GLY A 62 5.15 -7.83 -2.91
N THR A 63 4.63 -7.51 -1.73
CA THR A 63 5.37 -7.59 -0.46
C THR A 63 5.62 -9.04 -0.03
N ALA A 64 4.67 -9.95 -0.27
CA ALA A 64 4.88 -11.39 -0.07
C ALA A 64 5.99 -11.94 -0.98
N LEU A 65 6.02 -11.57 -2.25
CA LEU A 65 7.10 -11.94 -3.19
C LEU A 65 8.45 -11.32 -2.81
N ALA A 66 8.45 -10.15 -2.17
CA ALA A 66 9.65 -9.52 -1.66
C ALA A 66 10.17 -10.15 -0.35
N TYR A 67 9.47 -11.15 0.20
CA TYR A 67 9.77 -11.81 1.48
C TYR A 67 9.62 -10.90 2.72
N LYS A 68 8.84 -9.82 2.63
CA LYS A 68 8.53 -8.94 3.78
C LYS A 68 7.50 -9.54 4.74
N VAL A 69 6.74 -10.53 4.29
CA VAL A 69 5.74 -11.25 5.11
C VAL A 69 6.44 -12.34 5.91
N ASP A 70 7.20 -11.94 6.93
CA ASP A 70 8.03 -12.81 7.76
C ASP A 70 7.60 -12.85 9.25
N SER A 71 6.85 -11.83 9.71
CA SER A 71 6.33 -11.72 11.07
C SER A 71 4.91 -12.28 11.22
N VAL A 72 4.53 -12.61 12.47
CA VAL A 72 3.21 -13.22 12.76
C VAL A 72 2.06 -12.27 12.45
N ASN A 73 2.20 -10.97 12.72
CA ASN A 73 1.21 -9.95 12.38
C ASN A 73 1.03 -9.84 10.86
N HIS A 74 2.11 -9.90 10.06
CA HIS A 74 2.03 -9.89 8.60
C HIS A 74 1.31 -11.14 8.07
N ILE A 75 1.72 -12.33 8.53
CA ILE A 75 1.12 -13.60 8.08
C ILE A 75 -0.36 -13.66 8.44
N LEU A 76 -0.73 -13.30 9.68
CA LEU A 76 -2.11 -13.33 10.13
C LEU A 76 -2.96 -12.34 9.33
N SER A 77 -2.50 -11.09 9.18
CA SER A 77 -3.24 -10.06 8.44
C SER A 77 -3.41 -10.45 6.97
N ALA A 78 -2.37 -11.02 6.35
CA ALA A 78 -2.41 -11.54 4.98
C ALA A 78 -3.44 -12.67 4.81
N ILE A 79 -3.42 -13.67 5.69
CA ILE A 79 -4.35 -14.79 5.65
C ILE A 79 -5.79 -14.30 5.86
N VAL A 80 -6.02 -13.45 6.86
CA VAL A 80 -7.36 -12.92 7.16
C VAL A 80 -7.86 -12.09 5.99
N PHE A 81 -7.03 -11.23 5.42
CA PHE A 81 -7.41 -10.43 4.26
C PHE A 81 -7.75 -11.31 3.05
N ALA A 82 -6.91 -12.27 2.68
CA ALA A 82 -7.16 -13.18 1.57
C ALA A 82 -8.41 -14.05 1.78
N ALA A 83 -8.60 -14.59 2.99
CA ALA A 83 -9.76 -15.41 3.32
C ALA A 83 -11.06 -14.62 3.26
N LEU A 84 -11.08 -13.42 3.84
CA LEU A 84 -12.26 -12.56 3.81
C LEU A 84 -12.55 -12.04 2.40
N LEU A 85 -11.53 -11.70 1.61
CA LEU A 85 -11.70 -11.37 0.20
C LEU A 85 -12.39 -12.50 -0.59
N PHE A 86 -12.03 -13.76 -0.32
CA PHE A 86 -12.68 -14.91 -0.95
C PHE A 86 -14.14 -15.08 -0.50
N ILE A 87 -14.42 -14.94 0.80
CA ILE A 87 -15.77 -15.11 1.37
C ILE A 87 -16.74 -14.03 0.86
N PHE A 88 -16.29 -12.78 0.76
CA PHE A 88 -17.17 -11.64 0.41
C PHE A 88 -17.41 -11.48 -1.10
N ASN A 89 -16.83 -12.34 -1.94
CA ASN A 89 -16.79 -12.27 -3.40
C ASN A 89 -16.12 -10.99 -3.93
N PHE A 90 -15.13 -11.18 -4.80
CA PHE A 90 -14.35 -10.09 -5.35
C PHE A 90 -15.17 -9.17 -6.27
N PRO A 91 -15.02 -7.84 -6.17
CA PRO A 91 -15.38 -7.00 -7.31
C PRO A 91 -14.52 -7.41 -8.51
N SER A 92 -15.04 -7.34 -9.73
CA SER A 92 -14.24 -7.64 -10.92
C SER A 92 -13.20 -6.53 -11.15
N PHE A 93 -11.92 -6.91 -11.15
CA PHE A 93 -10.79 -6.03 -11.46
C PHE A 93 -9.97 -6.60 -12.61
N SER A 94 -9.09 -5.78 -13.18
CA SER A 94 -8.25 -6.20 -14.30
C SER A 94 -7.01 -6.95 -13.84
N LEU A 95 -6.82 -8.16 -14.37
CA LEU A 95 -5.61 -8.95 -14.15
C LEU A 95 -4.35 -8.26 -14.68
N TYR A 96 -4.46 -7.51 -15.79
CA TYR A 96 -3.34 -6.72 -16.31
C TYR A 96 -2.91 -5.63 -15.33
N ALA A 97 -3.88 -4.89 -14.76
CA ALA A 97 -3.59 -3.84 -13.79
C ALA A 97 -3.00 -4.44 -12.51
N LEU A 98 -3.51 -5.61 -12.08
CA LEU A 98 -2.97 -6.36 -10.95
C LEU A 98 -1.49 -6.69 -11.18
N VAL A 99 -1.14 -7.30 -12.32
CA VAL A 99 0.25 -7.67 -12.61
C VAL A 99 1.19 -6.46 -12.60
N LEU A 100 0.79 -5.35 -13.23
CA LEU A 100 1.61 -4.14 -13.25
C LEU A 100 1.79 -3.53 -11.85
N CYS A 101 0.71 -3.43 -11.08
CA CYS A 101 0.77 -2.94 -9.71
C CYS A 101 1.56 -3.88 -8.80
N THR A 102 1.49 -5.20 -9.00
CA THR A 102 2.29 -6.17 -8.24
C THR A 102 3.78 -6.02 -8.53
N ILE A 103 4.17 -5.85 -9.80
CA ILE A 103 5.57 -5.59 -10.17
C ILE A 103 6.03 -4.29 -9.52
N ALA A 104 5.22 -3.23 -9.59
CA ALA A 104 5.55 -1.94 -8.97
C ALA A 104 5.70 -2.06 -7.44
N ALA A 105 4.78 -2.76 -6.77
CA ALA A 105 4.84 -2.99 -5.33
C ALA A 105 6.06 -3.83 -4.91
N PHE A 106 6.40 -4.87 -5.68
CA PHE A 106 7.60 -5.66 -5.44
C PHE A 106 8.88 -4.83 -5.59
N VAL A 107 8.95 -4.00 -6.63
CA VAL A 107 10.10 -3.10 -6.86
C VAL A 107 10.22 -2.06 -5.76
N ASP A 108 9.10 -1.50 -5.30
CA ASP A 108 9.09 -0.58 -4.17
C ASP A 108 9.60 -1.24 -2.90
N GLU A 109 9.11 -2.44 -2.57
CA GLU A 109 9.53 -3.13 -1.35
C GLU A 109 11.02 -3.48 -1.38
N LYS A 110 11.49 -4.07 -2.48
CA LYS A 110 12.92 -4.40 -2.63
C LYS A 110 13.82 -3.17 -2.68
N GLY A 111 13.34 -2.07 -3.26
CA GLY A 111 14.07 -0.81 -3.27
C GLY A 111 14.13 -0.16 -1.89
N ASN A 112 13.04 -0.24 -1.14
CA ASN A 112 12.94 0.29 0.21
C ASN A 112 13.89 -0.46 1.17
N ASP A 113 13.88 -1.80 1.18
CA ASP A 113 14.83 -2.62 1.95
C ASP A 113 16.29 -2.22 1.67
N ARG A 114 16.65 -2.01 0.40
CA ARG A 114 17.99 -1.58 -0.01
C ARG A 114 18.35 -0.18 0.50
N SER A 115 17.37 0.71 0.55
CA SER A 115 17.56 2.07 1.05
C SER A 115 17.80 2.06 2.57
N ASP A 116 17.11 1.19 3.30
CA ASP A 116 17.27 1.03 4.75
C ASP A 116 18.62 0.39 5.09
N GLU A 117 19.05 -0.64 4.32
CA GLU A 117 20.40 -1.23 4.43
C GLU A 117 21.50 -0.16 4.29
N ILE A 118 21.36 0.77 3.34
CA ILE A 118 22.33 1.85 3.12
C ILE A 118 22.36 2.84 4.29
N GLU A 119 21.20 3.16 4.87
CA GLU A 119 21.07 4.07 6.01
C GLU A 119 21.75 3.49 7.27
N LEU A 120 21.58 2.19 7.53
CA LEU A 120 22.24 1.47 8.63
C LEU A 120 23.78 1.44 8.50
N VAL A 121 24.31 1.36 7.28
CA VAL A 121 25.76 1.31 7.01
C VAL A 121 26.41 2.70 7.14
N GLY A 122 25.63 3.77 7.31
CA GLY A 122 26.14 5.13 7.54
C GLY A 122 26.84 5.75 6.32
N SER A 123 26.65 5.18 5.12
CA SER A 123 27.22 5.69 3.88
C SER A 123 26.41 6.90 3.40
N SER A 124 26.70 8.04 4.01
CA SER A 124 26.01 9.33 3.84
C SER A 124 26.47 10.12 2.61
N SER A 125 27.32 9.55 1.74
CA SER A 125 27.81 10.25 0.56
C SER A 125 26.83 10.09 -0.61
N ASP A 126 26.00 11.12 -0.76
CA ASP A 126 25.13 11.43 -1.90
C ASP A 126 23.84 10.59 -2.00
N ARG A 127 22.85 10.95 -1.18
CA ARG A 127 21.47 10.44 -1.29
C ARG A 127 20.83 11.00 -2.58
N GLY A 128 21.18 10.40 -3.71
CA GLY A 128 20.65 10.78 -5.02
C GLY A 128 19.14 10.55 -5.14
N LEU A 129 18.55 11.03 -6.24
CA LEU A 129 17.10 10.93 -6.49
C LEU A 129 16.57 9.49 -6.41
N LEU A 130 17.37 8.48 -6.79
CA LEU A 130 16.98 7.07 -6.72
C LEU A 130 16.83 6.55 -5.29
N TYR A 131 17.67 7.03 -4.36
CA TYR A 131 17.52 6.66 -2.95
C TYR A 131 16.19 7.17 -2.40
N THR A 132 15.90 8.47 -2.60
CA THR A 132 14.64 9.07 -2.17
C THR A 132 13.45 8.41 -2.87
N PHE A 133 13.61 8.02 -4.13
CA PHE A 133 12.59 7.31 -4.90
C PHE A 133 12.16 6.00 -4.23
N PHE A 134 13.13 5.20 -3.81
CA PHE A 134 12.86 3.91 -3.20
C PHE A 134 12.53 3.99 -1.71
N LYS A 135 13.13 4.95 -1.00
CA LYS A 135 12.80 5.23 0.41
C LYS A 135 11.31 5.51 0.58
N TYR A 136 10.73 6.36 -0.27
CA TYR A 136 9.31 6.73 -0.20
C TYR A 136 8.42 5.92 -1.17
N ARG A 137 8.85 4.74 -1.60
CA ARG A 137 8.03 3.79 -2.38
C ARG A 137 7.26 4.44 -3.55
N TYR A 138 7.98 5.16 -4.42
CA TYR A 138 7.35 5.94 -5.48
C TYR A 138 6.91 5.11 -6.71
N ALA A 139 7.38 3.87 -6.90
CA ALA A 139 7.08 3.09 -8.10
C ALA A 139 5.58 2.78 -8.22
N LEU A 140 4.95 2.33 -7.13
CA LEU A 140 3.52 2.05 -7.07
C LEU A 140 2.71 3.33 -7.20
N LYS A 141 3.16 4.45 -6.61
CA LYS A 141 2.52 5.78 -6.76
C LYS A 141 2.48 6.21 -8.22
N ILE A 142 3.59 6.05 -8.94
CA ILE A 142 3.67 6.37 -10.36
C ILE A 142 2.80 5.42 -11.19
N MET A 143 2.77 4.13 -10.86
CA MET A 143 1.94 3.16 -11.56
C MET A 143 0.44 3.47 -11.41
N VAL A 144 -0.01 3.73 -10.18
CA VAL A 144 -1.40 4.14 -9.89
C VAL A 144 -1.72 5.46 -10.60
N PHE A 145 -0.80 6.43 -10.57
CA PHE A 145 -0.96 7.70 -11.28
C PHE A 145 -1.11 7.50 -12.80
N ALA A 146 -0.27 6.67 -13.41
CA ALA A 146 -0.33 6.38 -14.84
C ALA A 146 -1.65 5.71 -15.23
N LEU A 147 -2.11 4.72 -14.45
CA LEU A 147 -3.39 4.04 -14.68
C LEU A 147 -4.60 4.96 -14.48
N SER A 148 -4.57 5.84 -13.48
CA SER A 148 -5.60 6.86 -13.26
C SER A 148 -5.60 7.94 -14.36
N LEU A 149 -4.42 8.35 -14.85
CA LEU A 149 -4.30 9.31 -15.94
C LEU A 149 -4.81 8.72 -17.26
N MET A 150 -4.49 7.45 -17.55
CA MET A 150 -5.10 6.72 -18.67
C MET A 150 -6.62 6.61 -18.54
N GLY A 151 -7.13 6.46 -17.31
CA GLY A 151 -8.56 6.51 -17.02
C GLY A 151 -9.19 7.87 -17.36
N LEU A 152 -8.49 8.97 -17.05
CA LEU A 152 -8.93 10.32 -17.40
C LEU A 152 -8.95 10.54 -18.92
N ILE A 153 -7.90 10.10 -19.62
CA ILE A 153 -7.81 10.18 -21.09
C ILE A 153 -8.91 9.35 -21.74
N LYS A 154 -9.22 8.17 -21.21
CA LYS A 154 -10.33 7.34 -21.67
C LYS A 154 -11.68 8.04 -21.48
N MET A 155 -11.87 8.75 -20.36
CA MET A 155 -13.10 9.49 -20.11
C MET A 155 -13.30 10.64 -21.11
N THR A 156 -12.22 11.28 -21.57
CA THR A 156 -12.26 12.43 -22.48
C THR A 156 -12.21 12.07 -23.97
N PHE A 157 -11.51 10.99 -24.35
CA PHE A 157 -11.23 10.61 -25.75
C PHE A 157 -11.64 9.17 -26.09
N GLY A 158 -12.63 8.61 -25.37
CA GLY A 158 -12.91 7.17 -25.18
C GLY A 158 -12.99 6.19 -26.36
N GLY A 159 -12.83 6.64 -27.61
CA GLY A 159 -12.79 5.77 -28.78
C GLY A 159 -11.55 4.87 -28.88
N PHE A 160 -10.35 5.40 -28.61
CA PHE A 160 -9.09 4.64 -28.83
C PHE A 160 -8.76 3.65 -27.70
N LEU A 161 -9.28 3.87 -26.50
CA LEU A 161 -9.00 3.07 -25.29
C LEU A 161 -10.16 2.12 -24.92
N ALA A 162 -11.09 1.90 -25.87
CA ALA A 162 -12.20 0.98 -25.68
C ALA A 162 -11.68 -0.45 -25.50
N GLY A 163 -11.86 -1.01 -24.30
CA GLY A 163 -11.44 -2.37 -23.95
C GLY A 163 -10.27 -2.45 -22.96
N ILE A 164 -9.53 -1.38 -22.72
CA ILE A 164 -8.48 -1.34 -21.68
C ILE A 164 -9.12 -0.93 -20.36
N TYR A 165 -8.86 -1.70 -19.31
CA TYR A 165 -9.21 -1.32 -17.94
C TYR A 165 -8.22 -0.29 -17.42
N CYS A 166 -8.74 0.85 -16.97
CA CYS A 166 -7.97 1.92 -16.36
C CYS A 166 -8.64 2.30 -15.04
N PHE A 167 -7.85 2.77 -14.08
CA PHE A 167 -8.38 3.22 -12.79
C PHE A 167 -9.20 4.49 -12.94
N SER A 168 -10.13 4.68 -12.00
CA SER A 168 -10.80 5.96 -11.82
C SER A 168 -9.76 7.07 -11.60
N PRO A 169 -9.94 8.26 -12.19
CA PRO A 169 -9.06 9.39 -11.93
C PRO A 169 -8.98 9.78 -10.45
N LEU A 170 -10.01 9.46 -9.65
CA LEU A 170 -10.03 9.74 -8.21
C LEU A 170 -9.19 8.76 -7.39
N THR A 171 -8.87 7.58 -7.93
CA THR A 171 -8.11 6.53 -7.22
C THR A 171 -6.75 7.03 -6.77
N ILE A 172 -6.08 7.90 -7.55
CA ILE A 172 -4.82 8.51 -7.12
C ILE A 172 -4.97 9.35 -5.85
N ILE A 173 -6.07 10.09 -5.70
CA ILE A 173 -6.31 10.93 -4.51
C ILE A 173 -6.48 10.03 -3.29
N TYR A 174 -7.22 8.93 -3.44
CA TYR A 174 -7.41 7.97 -2.35
C TYR A 174 -6.11 7.26 -1.98
N PHE A 175 -5.32 6.86 -2.98
CA PHE A 175 -4.03 6.22 -2.75
C PHE A 175 -3.01 7.15 -2.09
N LEU A 176 -2.99 8.44 -2.47
CA LEU A 176 -2.20 9.45 -1.76
C LEU A 176 -2.68 9.66 -0.32
N GLY A 177 -3.98 9.55 -0.06
CA GLY A 177 -4.53 9.59 1.29
C GLY A 177 -4.07 8.42 2.17
N PHE A 178 -3.96 7.22 1.60
CA PHE A 178 -3.34 6.05 2.24
C PHE A 178 -1.87 6.30 2.56
N ASP A 179 -1.10 6.70 1.56
CA ASP A 179 0.35 6.91 1.68
C ASP A 179 0.71 8.00 2.70
N LEU A 180 0.02 9.15 2.65
CA LEU A 180 0.24 10.24 3.60
C LEU A 180 -0.11 9.82 5.03
N SER A 181 -1.12 8.96 5.20
CA SER A 181 -1.52 8.46 6.51
C SER A 181 -0.60 7.37 7.04
N TYR A 182 0.00 6.58 6.15
CA TYR A 182 1.06 5.62 6.47
C TYR A 182 2.30 6.35 7.02
N GLU A 183 2.80 7.35 6.31
CA GLU A 183 3.95 8.17 6.77
C GLU A 183 3.63 8.97 8.04
N ALA A 184 2.41 9.50 8.15
CA ALA A 184 2.00 10.25 9.35
C ALA A 184 1.91 9.36 10.59
N ALA A 185 1.56 8.09 10.44
CA ALA A 185 1.54 7.13 11.55
C ALA A 185 2.92 7.01 12.18
N GLY A 186 3.98 6.87 11.36
CA GLY A 186 5.33 6.73 11.91
C GLY A 186 5.84 7.97 12.60
N LEU A 187 5.58 9.16 12.03
CA LEU A 187 5.90 10.42 12.71
C LEU A 187 5.16 10.57 14.06
N ILE A 188 3.95 10.02 14.18
CA ILE A 188 3.18 10.03 15.44
C ILE A 188 3.76 9.01 16.41
N PHE A 189 4.12 7.82 15.93
CA PHE A 189 4.72 6.77 16.73
C PHE A 189 6.05 7.22 17.33
N ASP A 190 6.97 7.71 16.50
CA ASP A 190 8.26 8.27 16.93
C ASP A 190 8.05 9.34 18.00
N ARG A 191 7.12 10.28 17.76
CA ARG A 191 6.82 11.34 18.74
C ARG A 191 6.28 10.78 20.06
N CYS A 192 5.46 9.74 20.02
CA CYS A 192 4.88 9.14 21.22
C CYS A 192 5.89 8.31 22.02
N TYR A 193 6.88 7.72 21.35
CA TYR A 193 7.76 6.71 21.95
C TYR A 193 9.23 7.11 22.09
N ASP A 194 9.72 8.11 21.36
CA ASP A 194 11.09 8.67 21.49
C ASP A 194 11.18 9.85 22.46
N PHE A 195 10.04 10.25 23.05
CA PHE A 195 10.00 11.27 24.10
C PHE A 195 10.39 10.75 25.50
N PHE A 196 10.83 9.49 25.63
CA PHE A 196 11.32 8.86 26.86
C PHE A 196 12.66 8.15 26.63
#